data_AF-A0A1V3IT92-F1
#
_entry.id   AF-A0A1V3IT92-F1
#
_cell.length_a   1.000
_cell.length_b   1.000
_cell.length_c   1.000
_cell.angle_alpha   90.00
_cell.angle_beta   90.00
_cell.angle_gamma   90.00
#
_symmetry.space_group_name_H-M   'P 1'
#
loop_
_entity.id
_entity.type
_entity.pdbx_description
1 polymer ?
#
loop_
_entity_poly.entity_id
_entity_poly.type
_entity_poly.pdbx_seq_one_letter_code
_entity_poly.pdbx_strand_id
1 'polypeptide(L)'
;MEDNIQQVKLAFAELLKNISKPRRRLLYQQIGRELARNQRRRIKAQQNPDGSNYDPRKPRKQFGKKKGRIKRQLMFRKLAMPAHMKLRHGQDEISLGFYGGDAVIASVHQYGLHSSPSENKEFKVKYAQRELLGFTKEDVEMIERFVIKAISEINV
;
A
#
# COMPACT_ATOMS: atom_id res chain seq x y z
N MET A 1 21.18 -37.29 5.00
CA MET A 1 20.19 -36.22 5.29
C MET A 1 20.74 -34.84 4.99
N GLU A 2 21.96 -34.53 5.45
CA GLU A 2 22.61 -33.23 5.23
C GLU A 2 22.85 -32.91 3.73
N ASP A 3 23.23 -33.92 2.96
CA ASP A 3 23.44 -33.83 1.51
C ASP A 3 22.13 -33.53 0.73
N ASN A 4 21.01 -34.15 1.13
CA ASN A 4 19.69 -33.90 0.55
C ASN A 4 19.22 -32.46 0.82
N ILE A 5 19.51 -31.91 2.01
CA ILE A 5 19.17 -30.52 2.36
C ILE A 5 20.03 -29.55 1.55
N GLN A 6 21.31 -29.86 1.33
CA GLN A 6 22.22 -29.03 0.55
C GLN A 6 21.81 -29.00 -0.95
N GLN A 7 21.40 -30.13 -1.50
CA GLN A 7 20.85 -30.21 -2.87
C GLN A 7 19.58 -29.37 -3.02
N VAL A 8 18.65 -29.44 -2.06
CA VAL A 8 17.44 -28.61 -2.07
C VAL A 8 17.79 -27.12 -2.02
N LYS A 9 18.76 -26.71 -1.18
CA LYS A 9 19.21 -25.31 -1.12
C LYS A 9 19.81 -24.83 -2.45
N LEU A 10 20.64 -25.64 -3.09
CA LEU A 10 21.25 -25.31 -4.38
C LEU A 10 20.19 -25.20 -5.49
N ALA A 11 19.27 -26.16 -5.58
CA ALA A 11 18.17 -26.13 -6.54
C ALA A 11 17.29 -24.89 -6.37
N PHE A 12 17.00 -24.49 -5.12
CA PHE A 12 16.22 -23.28 -4.83
C PHE A 12 16.96 -22.00 -5.25
N ALA A 13 18.26 -21.94 -4.99
CA ALA A 13 19.10 -20.79 -5.38
C ALA A 13 19.20 -20.64 -6.91
N GLU A 14 19.21 -21.76 -7.64
CA GLU A 14 19.22 -21.78 -9.10
C GLU A 14 17.86 -21.37 -9.69
N LEU A 15 16.75 -21.88 -9.12
CA LEU A 15 15.39 -21.47 -9.49
C LEU A 15 15.15 -19.96 -9.35
N LEU A 16 15.69 -19.36 -8.29
CA LEU A 16 15.60 -17.91 -8.07
C LEU A 16 16.43 -17.10 -9.08
N LYS A 17 17.57 -17.64 -9.55
CA LYS A 17 18.38 -17.02 -10.62
C LYS A 17 17.69 -17.10 -11.99
N ASN A 18 16.85 -18.10 -12.20
CA ASN A 18 16.22 -18.42 -13.49
C ASN A 18 14.96 -17.61 -13.82
N ILE A 19 14.46 -16.74 -12.93
CA ILE A 19 13.46 -15.74 -13.34
C ILE A 19 14.18 -14.71 -14.23
N SER A 20 14.00 -14.85 -15.54
CA SER A 20 14.54 -13.91 -16.52
C SER A 20 14.12 -12.48 -16.19
N LYS A 21 14.98 -11.48 -16.49
CA LYS A 21 14.69 -10.06 -16.25
C LYS A 21 13.32 -9.63 -16.81
N PRO A 22 12.90 -10.04 -18.03
CA PRO A 22 11.56 -9.72 -18.53
C PRO A 22 10.43 -10.32 -17.68
N ARG A 23 10.57 -11.58 -17.24
CA ARG A 23 9.58 -12.27 -16.41
C ARG A 23 9.47 -11.65 -15.02
N ARG A 24 10.60 -11.30 -14.41
CA ARG A 24 10.64 -10.56 -13.14
C ARG A 24 9.94 -9.21 -13.25
N ARG A 25 10.15 -8.49 -14.35
CA ARG A 25 9.46 -7.21 -14.61
C ARG A 25 7.94 -7.38 -14.70
N LEU A 26 7.45 -8.43 -15.34
CA LEU A 26 6.02 -8.73 -15.41
C LEU A 26 5.43 -9.06 -14.04
N LEU A 27 6.12 -9.90 -13.26
CA LEU A 27 5.76 -10.24 -11.88
C LEU A 27 5.59 -8.98 -11.02
N TYR A 28 6.59 -8.09 -11.06
CA TYR A 28 6.59 -6.82 -10.35
C TYR A 28 5.44 -5.90 -10.76
N GLN A 29 5.13 -5.84 -12.06
CA GLN A 29 3.97 -5.07 -12.53
C GLN A 29 2.65 -5.63 -12.01
N GLN A 30 2.48 -6.95 -11.99
CA GLN A 30 1.27 -7.59 -11.48
C GLN A 30 1.09 -7.33 -9.99
N ILE A 31 2.13 -7.62 -9.19
CA ILE A 31 2.12 -7.37 -7.74
C ILE A 31 1.81 -5.90 -7.45
N GLY A 32 2.52 -4.97 -8.10
CA GLY A 32 2.33 -3.55 -7.86
C GLY A 32 0.92 -3.04 -8.18
N ARG A 33 0.32 -3.55 -9.27
CA ARG A 33 -1.06 -3.18 -9.66
C ARG A 33 -2.09 -3.68 -8.64
N GLU A 34 -1.95 -4.93 -8.18
CA GLU A 34 -2.85 -5.50 -7.18
C GLU A 34 -2.68 -4.83 -5.82
N LEU A 35 -1.45 -4.58 -5.38
CA LEU A 35 -1.18 -3.79 -4.18
C LEU A 35 -1.85 -2.42 -4.26
N ALA A 36 -1.61 -1.65 -5.33
CA ALA A 36 -2.25 -0.34 -5.51
C ALA A 36 -3.78 -0.42 -5.50
N ARG A 37 -4.38 -1.52 -5.99
CA ARG A 37 -5.82 -1.75 -5.92
C ARG A 37 -6.28 -2.01 -4.48
N ASN A 38 -5.58 -2.87 -3.74
CA ASN A 38 -5.90 -3.23 -2.37
C ASN A 38 -5.75 -2.03 -1.43
N GLN A 39 -4.63 -1.30 -1.50
CA GLN A 39 -4.40 -0.09 -0.70
C GLN A 39 -5.54 0.94 -0.95
N ARG A 40 -5.89 1.22 -2.21
CA ARG A 40 -7.01 2.14 -2.53
C ARG A 40 -8.36 1.65 -2.01
N ARG A 41 -8.64 0.35 -2.11
CA ARG A 41 -9.89 -0.24 -1.60
C ARG A 41 -9.98 -0.03 -0.09
N ARG A 42 -8.90 -0.33 0.64
CA ARG A 42 -8.83 -0.21 2.10
C ARG A 42 -8.94 1.25 2.57
N ILE A 43 -8.23 2.18 1.92
CA ILE A 43 -8.35 3.62 2.22
C ILE A 43 -9.79 4.11 1.97
N LYS A 44 -10.46 3.66 0.90
CA LYS A 44 -11.88 4.00 0.66
C LYS A 44 -12.80 3.44 1.73
N ALA A 45 -12.50 2.26 2.25
CA ALA A 45 -13.21 1.63 3.37
C ALA A 45 -12.90 2.27 4.73
N GLN A 46 -11.91 3.19 4.82
CA GLN A 46 -11.45 3.83 6.05
C GLN A 46 -10.89 2.83 7.07
N GLN A 47 -10.05 1.89 6.62
CA GLN A 47 -9.49 0.84 7.47
C GLN A 47 -7.95 0.84 7.46
N ASN A 48 -7.36 0.45 8.59
CA ASN A 48 -5.94 0.12 8.72
C ASN A 48 -5.65 -1.30 8.17
N PRO A 49 -4.38 -1.67 7.94
CA PRO A 49 -3.99 -2.98 7.42
C PRO A 49 -4.42 -4.17 8.30
N ASP A 50 -4.55 -3.96 9.61
CA ASP A 50 -5.04 -4.95 10.57
C ASP A 50 -6.57 -5.13 10.55
N GLY A 51 -7.28 -4.38 9.71
CA GLY A 51 -8.73 -4.40 9.58
C GLY A 51 -9.47 -3.44 10.52
N SER A 52 -8.78 -2.80 11.47
CA SER A 52 -9.38 -1.80 12.35
C SER A 52 -9.85 -0.56 11.56
N ASN A 53 -10.91 0.09 12.02
CA ASN A 53 -11.35 1.35 11.41
C ASN A 53 -10.38 2.48 11.77
N TYR A 54 -10.19 3.42 10.83
CA TYR A 54 -9.50 4.66 11.13
C TYR A 54 -10.18 5.42 12.26
N ASP A 55 -9.36 6.02 13.12
CA ASP A 55 -9.86 6.93 14.14
C ASP A 55 -10.75 8.01 13.51
N PRO A 56 -11.95 8.26 14.06
CA PRO A 56 -12.85 9.27 13.53
C PRO A 56 -12.21 10.66 13.53
N ARG A 57 -12.55 11.47 12.52
CA ARG A 57 -12.17 12.88 12.51
C ARG A 57 -12.98 13.64 13.56
N LYS A 58 -12.37 14.61 14.25
CA LYS A 58 -13.11 15.56 15.09
C LYS A 58 -14.28 16.18 14.29
N PRO A 59 -15.52 16.13 14.81
CA PRO A 59 -16.68 16.60 14.09
C PRO A 59 -16.55 18.11 13.82
N ARG A 60 -16.71 18.49 12.55
CA ARG A 60 -16.74 19.91 12.16
C ARG A 60 -18.19 20.37 12.14
N LYS A 61 -18.51 21.38 12.97
CA LYS A 61 -19.87 21.98 13.12
C LYS A 61 -20.56 22.31 11.79
N GLN A 62 -19.80 22.59 10.74
CA GLN A 62 -20.30 23.04 9.44
C GLN A 62 -20.80 21.92 8.51
N PHE A 63 -20.61 20.62 8.83
CA PHE A 63 -20.97 19.52 7.91
C PHE A 63 -22.32 18.87 8.25
N GLY A 64 -23.39 19.67 8.33
CA GLY A 64 -24.75 19.22 8.63
C GLY A 64 -25.54 18.60 7.45
N LYS A 65 -26.18 17.47 7.75
CA LYS A 65 -27.51 16.96 7.32
C LYS A 65 -27.94 16.83 5.84
N LYS A 66 -27.11 17.07 4.81
CA LYS A 66 -27.50 16.81 3.39
C LYS A 66 -26.92 15.51 2.81
N LYS A 67 -27.77 14.65 2.25
CA LYS A 67 -27.45 13.37 1.58
C LYS A 67 -26.46 13.65 0.44
N GLY A 68 -25.23 13.15 0.55
CA GLY A 68 -24.12 13.46 -0.37
C GLY A 68 -22.93 14.19 0.28
N ARG A 69 -23.17 14.95 1.37
CA ARG A 69 -22.09 15.54 2.18
C ARG A 69 -21.34 14.49 3.00
N ILE A 70 -21.98 13.35 3.30
CA ILE A 70 -21.37 12.21 4.01
C ILE A 70 -20.20 11.61 3.20
N LYS A 71 -20.34 11.45 1.87
CA LYS A 71 -19.20 11.04 1.02
C LYS A 71 -18.06 12.08 0.99
N ARG A 72 -18.35 13.36 1.27
CA ARG A 72 -17.33 14.42 1.46
C ARG A 72 -16.72 14.41 2.86
N GLN A 73 -17.27 13.64 3.80
CA GLN A 73 -16.71 13.47 5.16
C GLN A 73 -15.65 12.36 5.21
N LEU A 74 -15.72 11.36 4.32
CA LEU A 74 -14.71 10.30 4.23
C LEU A 74 -13.32 10.89 3.98
N MET A 75 -12.35 10.50 4.79
CA MET A 75 -10.98 11.01 4.71
C MET A 75 -10.27 10.41 3.50
N PHE A 76 -9.20 11.07 3.03
CA PHE A 76 -8.29 10.52 2.02
C PHE A 76 -8.91 10.11 0.68
N ARG A 77 -10.13 10.58 0.36
CA ARG A 77 -10.81 10.27 -0.90
C ARG A 77 -9.93 10.57 -2.12
N LYS A 78 -9.20 11.68 -2.08
CA LYS A 78 -8.23 12.09 -3.10
C LYS A 78 -7.07 11.09 -3.18
N LEU A 79 -6.44 10.77 -2.05
CA LEU A 79 -5.33 9.81 -1.97
C LEU A 79 -5.70 8.41 -2.49
N ALA A 80 -6.95 7.99 -2.32
CA ALA A 80 -7.42 6.70 -2.82
C ALA A 80 -7.73 6.66 -4.32
N MET A 81 -7.49 7.74 -5.08
CA MET A 81 -7.65 7.76 -6.53
C MET A 81 -6.35 7.33 -7.23
N PRO A 82 -6.45 6.65 -8.40
CA PRO A 82 -5.27 6.29 -9.21
C PRO A 82 -4.34 7.46 -9.53
N ALA A 83 -4.89 8.67 -9.68
CA ALA A 83 -4.09 9.86 -9.99
C ALA A 83 -3.16 10.30 -8.85
N HIS A 84 -3.43 9.89 -7.60
CA HIS A 84 -2.74 10.36 -6.40
C HIS A 84 -1.87 9.29 -5.73
N MET A 85 -2.26 8.01 -5.83
CA MET A 85 -1.42 6.89 -5.44
C MET A 85 -0.60 6.42 -6.64
N LYS A 86 0.72 6.59 -6.56
CA LYS A 86 1.64 6.37 -7.67
C LYS A 86 2.40 5.07 -7.48
N LEU A 87 2.26 4.18 -8.48
CA LEU A 87 3.09 3.01 -8.66
C LEU A 87 4.22 3.35 -9.64
N ARG A 88 5.46 3.09 -9.27
CA ARG A 88 6.63 3.18 -10.14
C ARG A 88 7.32 1.83 -10.24
N HIS A 89 7.92 1.59 -11.39
CA HIS A 89 8.67 0.38 -11.69
C HIS A 89 10.13 0.78 -11.90
N GLY A 90 11.03 0.25 -11.07
CA GLY A 90 12.47 0.32 -11.26
C GLY A 90 12.96 -0.88 -12.09
N GLN A 91 14.28 -1.04 -12.14
CA GLN A 91 14.91 -2.14 -12.88
C GLN A 91 14.67 -3.49 -12.19
N ASP A 92 14.82 -3.54 -10.86
CA ASP A 92 14.62 -4.73 -10.05
C ASP A 92 13.73 -4.49 -8.81
N GLU A 93 12.93 -3.41 -8.84
CA GLU A 93 12.05 -3.03 -7.74
C GLU A 93 10.73 -2.40 -8.22
N ILE A 94 9.78 -2.29 -7.29
CA ILE A 94 8.59 -1.44 -7.43
C ILE A 94 8.47 -0.55 -6.21
N SER A 95 7.96 0.66 -6.41
CA SER A 95 7.58 1.54 -5.32
C SER A 95 6.14 1.98 -5.47
N LEU A 96 5.40 1.95 -4.38
CA LEU A 96 4.02 2.40 -4.30
C LEU A 96 3.93 3.45 -3.20
N GLY A 97 3.45 4.65 -3.54
CA GLY A 97 3.36 5.71 -2.57
C GLY A 97 2.66 6.96 -3.06
N PHE A 98 2.88 8.05 -2.33
CA PHE A 98 2.35 9.37 -2.60
C PHE A 98 3.50 10.35 -2.87
N TYR A 99 3.22 11.46 -3.53
CA TYR A 99 4.22 12.47 -3.89
C TYR A 99 3.71 13.89 -3.63
N GLY A 100 4.62 14.85 -3.48
CA GLY A 100 4.28 16.26 -3.23
C GLY A 100 3.41 16.44 -1.98
N GLY A 101 2.42 17.34 -2.04
CA GLY A 101 1.51 17.58 -0.92
C GLY A 101 0.71 16.35 -0.47
N ASP A 102 0.44 15.40 -1.38
CA ASP A 102 -0.23 14.15 -1.02
C ASP A 102 0.66 13.27 -0.12
N ALA A 103 1.98 13.28 -0.34
CA ALA A 103 2.95 12.58 0.52
C ALA A 103 3.03 13.17 1.93
N VAL A 104 2.98 14.51 2.04
CA VAL A 104 3.00 15.21 3.33
C VAL A 104 1.77 14.84 4.16
N ILE A 105 0.57 14.86 3.55
CA ILE A 105 -0.66 14.46 4.25
C ILE A 105 -0.57 12.98 4.63
N ALA A 106 -0.13 12.13 3.69
CA ALA A 106 -0.03 10.71 3.94
C ALA A 106 0.94 10.39 5.08
N SER A 107 2.13 11.00 5.13
CA SER A 107 3.13 10.74 6.17
C SER A 107 2.65 11.20 7.56
N VAL A 108 1.99 12.36 7.65
CA VAL A 108 1.41 12.85 8.90
C VAL A 108 0.44 11.83 9.49
N HIS A 109 -0.41 11.25 8.65
CA HIS A 109 -1.38 10.27 9.10
C HIS A 109 -0.77 8.87 9.28
N GLN A 110 0.13 8.44 8.40
CA GLN A 110 0.82 7.14 8.47
C GLN A 110 1.55 6.95 9.80
N TYR A 111 2.16 8.01 10.32
CA TYR A 111 2.99 7.97 11.53
C TYR A 111 2.42 8.77 12.71
N GLY A 112 1.19 9.31 12.60
CA GLY A 112 0.56 10.07 13.67
C GLY A 112 1.32 11.34 14.09
N LEU A 113 1.88 12.07 13.13
CA LEU A 113 2.77 13.22 13.37
C LEU A 113 2.01 14.47 13.83
N HIS A 114 2.77 15.46 14.31
CA HIS A 114 2.27 16.81 14.54
C HIS A 114 2.30 17.63 13.26
N SER A 115 1.18 18.23 12.88
CA SER A 115 1.11 19.12 11.73
C SER A 115 0.07 20.23 11.93
N SER A 116 0.19 21.31 11.17
CA SER A 116 -0.81 22.38 11.21
C SER A 116 -2.08 21.96 10.46
N PRO A 117 -3.29 22.22 11.00
CA PRO A 117 -4.55 21.89 10.31
C PRO A 117 -4.80 22.62 8.99
N SER A 118 -4.12 23.76 8.77
CA SER A 118 -4.17 24.56 7.54
C SER A 118 -3.00 25.55 7.55
N GLU A 119 -2.56 26.00 6.38
CA GLU A 119 -1.46 26.96 6.23
C GLU A 119 -1.64 28.22 7.11
N ASN A 120 -2.87 28.69 7.28
CA ASN A 120 -3.20 29.89 8.06
C ASN A 120 -3.33 29.66 9.58
N LYS A 121 -2.87 28.52 10.11
CA LYS A 121 -2.91 28.22 11.54
C LYS A 121 -1.50 27.99 12.08
N GLU A 122 -1.16 28.75 13.11
CA GLU A 122 0.17 28.72 13.72
C GLU A 122 0.37 27.53 14.68
N PHE A 123 -0.71 27.00 15.25
CA PHE A 123 -0.63 25.86 16.17
C PHE A 123 -0.56 24.52 15.43
N LYS A 124 0.23 23.59 15.97
CA LYS A 124 0.29 22.20 15.51
C LYS A 124 -0.63 21.32 16.35
N VAL A 125 -1.18 20.27 15.76
CA VAL A 125 -1.94 19.25 16.46
C VAL A 125 -1.35 17.87 16.18
N LYS A 126 -1.38 16.99 17.18
CA LYS A 126 -1.08 15.57 16.98
C LYS A 126 -2.22 14.92 16.20
N TYR A 127 -1.89 14.24 15.10
CA TYR A 127 -2.85 13.44 14.36
C TYR A 127 -2.86 12.01 14.87
N ALA A 128 -4.04 11.40 14.94
CA ALA A 128 -4.14 9.96 15.14
C ALA A 128 -3.54 9.21 13.94
N GLN A 129 -2.85 8.11 14.23
CA GLN A 129 -2.25 7.25 13.23
C GLN A 129 -3.33 6.55 12.40
N ARG A 130 -3.18 6.59 11.08
CA ARG A 130 -4.04 5.93 10.09
C ARG A 130 -3.13 5.41 9.00
N GLU A 131 -2.94 4.10 8.98
CA GLU A 131 -1.98 3.43 8.11
C GLU A 131 -2.52 3.31 6.68
N LEU A 132 -2.26 4.35 5.89
CA LEU A 132 -2.70 4.44 4.50
C LEU A 132 -1.99 3.42 3.61
N LEU A 133 -0.70 3.18 3.88
CA LEU A 133 0.12 2.19 3.19
C LEU A 133 0.56 1.13 4.21
N GLY A 134 0.38 -0.13 3.84
CA GLY A 134 0.75 -1.28 4.68
C GLY A 134 0.15 -2.56 4.11
N PHE A 135 0.78 -3.69 4.42
CA PHE A 135 0.31 -5.00 3.95
C PHE A 135 -0.70 -5.60 4.93
N THR A 136 -1.83 -6.03 4.41
CA THR A 136 -2.70 -6.97 5.14
C THR A 136 -2.15 -8.39 5.00
N LYS A 137 -2.71 -9.34 5.75
CA LYS A 137 -2.39 -10.76 5.55
C LYS A 137 -2.70 -11.21 4.12
N GLU A 138 -3.82 -10.77 3.57
CA GLU A 138 -4.24 -11.10 2.20
C GLU A 138 -3.31 -10.49 1.14
N ASP A 139 -2.74 -9.31 1.40
CA ASP A 139 -1.72 -8.72 0.54
C ASP A 139 -0.46 -9.60 0.49
N VAL A 140 0.01 -10.07 1.65
CA VAL A 140 1.19 -10.95 1.75
C VAL A 140 0.93 -12.27 1.02
N GLU A 141 -0.18 -12.94 1.32
CA GLU A 141 -0.55 -14.20 0.63
C GLU A 141 -0.71 -14.01 -0.88
N MET A 142 -1.23 -12.85 -1.32
CA MET A 142 -1.33 -12.52 -2.75
C MET A 142 0.05 -12.39 -3.39
N ILE A 143 0.99 -11.71 -2.74
CA ILE A 143 2.37 -11.60 -3.20
C ILE A 143 3.02 -12.99 -3.29
N GLU A 144 2.88 -13.80 -2.25
CA GLU A 144 3.40 -15.18 -2.21
C GLU A 144 2.86 -16.01 -3.38
N ARG A 145 1.55 -15.97 -3.65
CA ARG A 145 0.95 -16.66 -4.80
C ARG A 145 1.54 -16.21 -6.13
N PHE A 146 1.74 -14.90 -6.32
CA PHE A 146 2.36 -14.39 -7.55
C PHE A 146 3.80 -14.89 -7.70
N VAL A 147 4.58 -14.89 -6.63
CA VAL A 147 5.97 -15.36 -6.63
C VAL A 147 6.04 -16.86 -6.90
N ILE A 148 5.27 -17.68 -6.18
CA ILE A 148 5.21 -19.13 -6.37
C ILE A 148 4.82 -19.47 -7.81
N LYS A 149 3.81 -18.79 -8.36
CA LYS A 149 3.41 -18.95 -9.76
C LYS A 149 4.53 -18.57 -10.73
N ALA A 150 5.20 -17.44 -10.50
CA ALA A 150 6.29 -17.00 -11.36
C ALA A 150 7.47 -17.98 -11.36
N ILE A 151 7.71 -18.66 -10.25
CA ILE A 151 8.71 -19.72 -10.09
C ILE A 151 8.24 -21.02 -10.77
N SER A 152 6.97 -21.40 -10.64
CA SER A 152 6.47 -22.69 -11.17
C SER A 152 6.47 -22.77 -12.70
N GLU A 153 6.18 -21.68 -13.42
CA GLU A 153 6.14 -21.72 -14.89
C GLU A 153 7.53 -21.51 -15.53
N ILE A 154 8.63 -21.61 -14.77
CA ILE A 154 10.01 -21.70 -15.30
C ILE A 154 10.30 -23.08 -15.88
N ASN A 155 9.58 -24.11 -15.43
CA ASN A 155 9.81 -25.52 -15.78
C ASN A 155 8.90 -26.05 -16.90
N VAL A 156 8.38 -25.16 -17.77
CA VAL A 156 7.64 -25.52 -18.99
C VAL A 156 8.31 -24.88 -20.19
#